data_AF-A0AAU2M9P2-F1
#
_entry.id   AF-A0AAU2M9P2-F1
#
_cell.length_a   1.000
_cell.length_b   1.000
_cell.length_c   1.000
_cell.angle_alpha   90.00
_cell.angle_beta   90.00
_cell.angle_gamma   90.00
#
_symmetry.space_group_name_H-M   'P 1'
#
loop_
_entity.id
_entity.type
_entity.pdbx_description
1 polymer ?
#
loop_
_entity_poly.entity_id
_entity_poly.type
_entity_poly.pdbx_seq_one_letter_code
_entity_poly.pdbx_strand_id
1 'polypeptide(L)'
;MNSEIEPARQSGPQPGPDAGTWAMAVEMYRNRYSFVAVGPRAHEDWLPDVAAVMRREVADPRGWRGRDPEQGDEELEEDPAFPFRVPPTDGTGAAQWRSRLFEIPRSAVVRLLVMLATDAMDVSRQYGFAERRPGMEEHAQVILSRFPEGSRFFTNTRHGDDRPDFYERVTGCWPMTQYAWDFGLLAVSHEEVGLIWSFDAS
;
A
#
# COMPACT_ATOMS: atom_id res chain seq x y z
N MET A 1 -30.51 -12.04 -45.17
CA MET A 1 -29.22 -12.00 -44.44
C MET A 1 -29.53 -11.38 -43.08
N ASN A 2 -29.85 -12.22 -42.10
CA ASN A 2 -30.11 -11.77 -40.74
C ASN A 2 -28.76 -11.77 -40.01
N SER A 3 -28.31 -10.58 -39.61
CA SER A 3 -27.18 -10.43 -38.70
C SER A 3 -27.67 -10.77 -37.29
N GLU A 4 -27.25 -11.91 -36.77
CA GLU A 4 -27.34 -12.22 -35.35
C GLU A 4 -26.42 -11.27 -34.58
N ILE A 5 -27.01 -10.45 -33.72
CA ILE A 5 -26.29 -9.62 -32.76
C ILE A 5 -25.93 -10.56 -31.61
N GLU A 6 -24.64 -10.91 -31.48
CA GLU A 6 -24.12 -11.58 -30.29
C GLU A 6 -24.42 -10.71 -29.06
N PRO A 7 -25.04 -11.26 -27.99
CA PRO A 7 -25.25 -10.51 -26.77
C PRO A 7 -23.89 -10.25 -26.11
N ALA A 8 -23.64 -8.99 -25.75
CA ALA A 8 -22.50 -8.57 -24.98
C ALA A 8 -22.39 -9.42 -23.70
N ARG A 9 -21.24 -10.07 -23.50
CA ARG A 9 -20.90 -10.73 -22.24
C ARG A 9 -21.00 -9.67 -21.13
N GLN A 10 -22.01 -9.81 -20.28
CA GLN A 10 -22.08 -9.06 -19.03
C GLN A 10 -20.93 -9.54 -18.16
N SER A 11 -19.85 -8.76 -18.10
CA SER A 11 -18.81 -8.94 -17.10
C SER A 11 -19.44 -8.63 -15.75
N GLY A 12 -19.85 -9.68 -15.01
CA GLY A 12 -20.13 -9.55 -13.59
C GLY A 12 -18.91 -8.95 -12.86
N PRO A 13 -19.09 -8.43 -11.63
CA PRO A 13 -17.97 -7.92 -10.85
C PRO A 13 -16.89 -8.99 -10.80
N GLN A 14 -15.69 -8.66 -11.31
CA GLN A 14 -14.57 -9.58 -11.20
C GLN A 14 -14.39 -9.89 -9.71
N PRO A 15 -14.45 -11.17 -9.30
CA PRO A 15 -14.13 -11.50 -7.93
C PRO A 15 -12.72 -11.00 -7.65
N GLY A 16 -12.53 -10.37 -6.50
CA GLY A 16 -11.21 -9.94 -6.05
C GLY A 16 -10.21 -11.12 -6.03
N PRO A 17 -8.91 -10.84 -5.82
CA PRO A 17 -7.90 -11.89 -5.80
C PRO A 17 -8.22 -12.94 -4.73
N ASP A 18 -7.72 -14.16 -4.86
CA ASP A 18 -7.76 -15.13 -3.77
C ASP A 18 -6.52 -15.01 -2.86
N ALA A 19 -6.54 -15.72 -1.72
CA ALA A 19 -5.46 -15.67 -0.73
C ALA A 19 -4.09 -16.09 -1.30
N GLY A 20 -4.06 -17.06 -2.22
CA GLY A 20 -2.82 -17.55 -2.82
C GLY A 20 -2.22 -16.54 -3.79
N THR A 21 -3.07 -15.97 -4.64
CA THR A 21 -2.70 -14.93 -5.61
C THR A 21 -2.22 -13.67 -4.88
N TRP A 22 -2.92 -13.28 -3.80
CA TRP A 22 -2.48 -12.21 -2.91
C TRP A 22 -1.10 -12.48 -2.31
N ALA A 23 -0.89 -13.67 -1.71
CA ALA A 23 0.40 -14.01 -1.11
C ALA A 23 1.53 -13.95 -2.14
N MET A 24 1.33 -14.50 -3.35
CA MET A 24 2.31 -14.40 -4.44
C MET A 24 2.63 -12.96 -4.84
N ALA A 25 1.64 -12.07 -4.83
CA ALA A 25 1.87 -10.66 -5.13
C ALA A 25 2.63 -9.94 -4.02
N VAL A 26 2.35 -10.24 -2.75
CA VAL A 26 3.08 -9.68 -1.60
C VAL A 26 4.54 -10.16 -1.57
N GLU A 27 4.83 -11.36 -2.09
CA GLU A 27 6.22 -11.85 -2.24
C GLU A 27 7.11 -10.98 -3.14
N MET A 28 6.53 -10.07 -3.94
CA MET A 28 7.30 -9.04 -4.66
C MET A 28 8.21 -8.23 -3.72
N TYR A 29 7.81 -8.07 -2.45
CA TYR A 29 8.57 -7.32 -1.44
C TYR A 29 9.57 -8.16 -0.63
N ARG A 30 9.77 -9.43 -0.97
CA ARG A 30 10.57 -10.38 -0.15
C ARG A 30 12.00 -9.94 0.18
N ASN A 31 12.60 -9.13 -0.69
CA ASN A 31 13.97 -8.61 -0.55
C ASN A 31 14.00 -7.17 -0.02
N ARG A 32 12.88 -6.66 0.47
CA ARG A 32 12.75 -5.33 1.06
C ARG A 32 12.36 -5.44 2.52
N TYR A 33 12.93 -4.56 3.35
CA TYR A 33 12.40 -4.29 4.68
C TYR A 33 11.07 -3.57 4.49
N SER A 34 9.96 -4.29 4.65
CA SER A 34 8.64 -3.83 4.20
C SER A 34 7.52 -4.43 5.01
N PHE A 35 6.52 -3.61 5.31
CA PHE A 35 5.31 -3.94 6.05
C PHE A 35 4.10 -3.89 5.10
N VAL A 36 3.37 -4.99 5.03
CA VAL A 36 2.15 -5.15 4.22
C VAL A 36 1.07 -5.74 5.13
N ALA A 37 0.11 -4.93 5.53
CA ALA A 37 -1.00 -5.38 6.37
C ALA A 37 -2.32 -4.74 5.93
N VAL A 38 -3.42 -5.44 6.17
CA VAL A 38 -4.77 -4.94 5.93
C VAL A 38 -5.60 -5.19 7.17
N GLY A 39 -6.42 -4.22 7.56
CA GLY A 39 -7.38 -4.35 8.66
C GLY A 39 -8.79 -3.94 8.22
N PRO A 40 -9.80 -4.26 9.03
CA PRO A 40 -11.16 -3.81 8.80
C PRO A 40 -11.26 -2.29 8.96
N ARG A 41 -12.13 -1.66 8.19
CA ARG A 41 -12.55 -0.27 8.40
C ARG A 41 -13.85 -0.27 9.21
N ALA A 42 -13.77 0.12 10.47
CA ALA A 42 -14.93 0.20 11.36
C ALA A 42 -15.45 1.63 11.53
N HIS A 43 -14.67 2.64 11.14
CA HIS A 43 -14.96 4.04 11.42
C HIS A 43 -15.14 4.86 10.14
N GLU A 44 -16.03 5.85 10.21
CA GLU A 44 -16.20 6.81 9.12
C GLU A 44 -14.90 7.60 8.89
N ASP A 45 -14.35 8.13 9.97
CA ASP A 45 -12.96 8.56 10.01
C ASP A 45 -12.05 7.33 10.09
N TRP A 46 -11.28 7.06 9.03
CA TRP A 46 -10.44 5.87 8.91
C TRP A 46 -9.17 5.92 9.77
N LEU A 47 -8.84 7.05 10.40
CA LEU A 47 -7.55 7.21 11.09
C LEU A 47 -7.38 6.28 12.30
N PRO A 48 -8.41 6.02 13.15
CA PRO A 48 -8.34 5.01 14.19
C PRO A 48 -8.11 3.59 13.63
N ASP A 49 -8.69 3.26 12.48
CA ASP A 49 -8.49 1.95 11.84
C ASP A 49 -7.05 1.80 11.35
N VAL A 50 -6.46 2.86 10.79
CA VAL A 50 -5.04 2.89 10.41
C VAL A 50 -4.14 2.73 11.63
N ALA A 51 -4.45 3.42 12.73
CA ALA A 51 -3.71 3.28 13.98
C ALA A 51 -3.73 1.84 14.50
N ALA A 52 -4.89 1.18 14.44
CA ALA A 52 -5.05 -0.21 14.86
C ALA A 52 -4.23 -1.17 13.98
N VAL A 53 -4.16 -0.95 12.66
CA VAL A 53 -3.28 -1.75 11.78
C VAL A 53 -1.81 -1.51 12.10
N MET A 54 -1.39 -0.26 12.31
CA MET A 54 0.00 0.06 12.68
C MET A 54 0.43 -0.62 13.99
N ARG A 55 -0.48 -0.74 14.96
CA ARG A 55 -0.25 -1.44 16.24
C ARG A 55 -0.47 -2.95 16.20
N ARG A 56 -0.84 -3.51 15.03
CA ARG A 56 -1.18 -4.93 14.87
C ARG A 56 -2.33 -5.38 15.79
N GLU A 57 -3.22 -4.46 16.16
CA GLU A 57 -4.37 -4.72 17.06
C GLU A 57 -5.51 -5.46 16.34
N VAL A 58 -5.48 -5.48 15.01
CA VAL A 58 -6.51 -6.08 14.17
C VAL A 58 -5.92 -7.07 13.19
N ALA A 59 -6.63 -8.17 12.97
CA ALA A 59 -6.30 -9.15 11.95
C ALA A 59 -6.84 -8.72 10.58
N ASP A 60 -6.26 -9.30 9.53
CA ASP A 60 -6.80 -9.20 8.17
C ASP A 60 -8.24 -9.76 8.15
N PRO A 61 -9.25 -8.99 7.72
CA PRO A 61 -10.65 -9.43 7.75
C PRO A 61 -10.95 -10.60 6.82
N ARG A 62 -10.07 -10.87 5.84
CA ARG A 62 -10.13 -12.02 4.93
C ARG A 62 -9.20 -13.16 5.37
N GLY A 63 -8.43 -12.97 6.43
CA GLY A 63 -7.44 -13.91 6.93
C GLY A 63 -6.25 -14.10 5.98
N TRP A 64 -6.02 -13.18 5.06
CA TRP A 64 -4.94 -13.30 4.08
C TRP A 64 -3.61 -12.87 4.68
N ARG A 65 -2.54 -13.57 4.29
CA ARG A 65 -1.21 -13.32 4.82
C ARG A 65 -0.64 -12.03 4.24
N GLY A 66 -0.22 -11.12 5.12
CA GLY A 66 0.59 -9.95 4.79
C GLY A 66 2.09 -10.20 4.90
N ARG A 67 2.84 -9.14 5.13
CA ARG A 67 4.28 -9.18 5.44
C ARG A 67 4.56 -8.24 6.60
N ASP A 68 5.30 -8.70 7.58
CA ASP A 68 5.68 -7.88 8.72
C ASP A 68 7.11 -8.29 9.12
N PRO A 69 8.12 -7.42 8.90
CA PRO A 69 9.50 -7.78 9.16
C PRO A 69 9.81 -7.78 10.65
N GLU A 70 9.02 -7.06 11.46
CA GLU A 70 9.17 -6.94 12.91
C GLU A 70 8.51 -8.10 13.67
N GLN A 71 7.81 -9.00 12.97
CA GLN A 71 7.04 -10.04 13.65
C GLN A 71 7.96 -10.97 14.46
N GLY A 72 7.83 -10.91 15.79
CA GLY A 72 8.66 -11.66 16.72
C GLY A 72 9.90 -10.91 17.21
N ASP A 73 10.02 -9.63 16.89
CA ASP A 73 11.06 -8.74 17.43
C ASP A 73 10.72 -8.25 18.84
N GLU A 74 11.75 -8.04 19.67
CA GLU A 74 11.60 -7.62 21.08
C GLU A 74 11.04 -6.19 21.17
N GLU A 75 11.38 -5.32 20.20
CA GLU A 75 10.86 -3.97 20.08
C GLU A 75 9.32 -3.91 20.05
N LEU A 76 8.65 -4.93 19.50
CA LEU A 76 7.19 -4.98 19.49
C LEU A 76 6.58 -5.25 20.88
N GLU A 77 7.34 -5.82 21.81
CA GLU A 77 6.89 -6.01 23.19
C GLU A 77 6.83 -4.66 23.94
N GLU A 78 7.76 -3.75 23.62
CA GLU A 78 7.82 -2.41 24.21
C GLU A 78 6.92 -1.40 23.48
N ASP A 79 6.93 -1.42 22.14
CA ASP A 79 6.11 -0.57 21.27
C ASP A 79 5.44 -1.39 20.17
N PRO A 80 4.18 -1.82 20.36
CA PRO A 80 3.43 -2.59 19.35
C PRO A 80 3.29 -1.88 17.99
N ALA A 81 3.49 -0.57 17.96
CA ALA A 81 3.43 0.22 16.73
C ALA A 81 4.75 0.24 15.95
N PHE A 82 5.85 -0.25 16.50
CA PHE A 82 7.16 -0.15 15.86
C PHE A 82 7.12 -0.72 14.42
N PRO A 83 7.67 -0.01 13.42
CA PRO A 83 8.44 1.25 13.49
C PRO A 83 7.58 2.52 13.27
N PHE A 84 6.26 2.43 13.27
CA PHE A 84 5.37 3.54 12.88
C PHE A 84 5.23 4.62 13.94
N ARG A 85 5.11 5.87 13.47
CA ARG A 85 4.63 7.00 14.26
C ARG A 85 3.11 7.05 14.15
N VAL A 86 2.43 6.44 15.12
CA VAL A 86 0.96 6.33 15.14
C VAL A 86 0.30 7.72 15.13
N PRO A 87 -0.79 7.91 14.38
CA PRO A 87 -1.54 9.17 14.42
C PRO A 87 -2.02 9.52 15.84
N PRO A 88 -1.85 10.79 16.28
CA PRO A 88 -2.41 11.27 17.54
C PRO A 88 -3.94 11.24 17.54
N THR A 89 -4.53 11.11 18.74
CA THR A 89 -5.99 11.09 18.92
C THR A 89 -6.61 12.49 19.04
N ASP A 90 -5.81 13.51 19.33
CA ASP A 90 -6.29 14.89 19.38
C ASP A 90 -6.48 15.47 17.97
N GLY A 91 -7.47 16.35 17.80
CA GLY A 91 -7.84 16.85 16.47
C GLY A 91 -6.72 17.58 15.73
N THR A 92 -5.86 18.32 16.44
CA THR A 92 -4.75 19.07 15.83
C THR A 92 -3.63 18.13 15.39
N GLY A 93 -3.20 17.21 16.25
CA GLY A 93 -2.20 16.20 15.92
C GLY A 93 -2.66 15.27 14.80
N ALA A 94 -3.93 14.85 14.81
CA ALA A 94 -4.53 14.05 13.75
C ALA A 94 -4.54 14.79 12.40
N ALA A 95 -4.82 16.10 12.39
CA ALA A 95 -4.77 16.91 11.18
C ALA A 95 -3.33 17.07 10.66
N GLN A 96 -2.37 17.33 11.54
CA GLN A 96 -0.95 17.43 11.18
C GLN A 96 -0.38 16.10 10.66
N TRP A 97 -0.81 14.98 11.22
CA TRP A 97 -0.43 13.67 10.72
C TRP A 97 -0.97 13.45 9.31
N ARG A 98 -2.25 13.73 9.07
CA ARG A 98 -2.86 13.63 7.73
C ARG A 98 -2.21 14.56 6.70
N SER A 99 -1.75 15.75 7.10
CA SER A 99 -1.11 16.67 6.15
C SER A 99 0.24 16.17 5.61
N ARG A 100 0.77 15.07 6.16
CA ARG A 100 1.97 14.37 5.65
C ARG A 100 1.64 13.35 4.56
N LEU A 101 0.34 13.07 4.37
CA LEU A 101 -0.17 12.17 3.35
C LEU A 101 -0.75 12.97 2.17
N PHE A 102 -0.40 12.52 0.98
CA PHE A 102 -0.86 13.07 -0.29
C PHE A 102 -1.79 12.07 -0.95
N GLU A 103 -3.02 12.48 -1.26
CA GLU A 103 -3.95 11.66 -2.02
C GLU A 103 -3.46 11.52 -3.47
N ILE A 104 -3.50 10.30 -4.00
CA ILE A 104 -3.06 9.99 -5.37
C ILE A 104 -4.17 9.29 -6.16
N PRO A 105 -4.22 9.49 -7.49
CA PRO A 105 -5.19 8.78 -8.31
C PRO A 105 -4.87 7.28 -8.36
N ARG A 106 -5.90 6.44 -8.44
CA ARG A 106 -5.78 4.97 -8.59
C ARG A 106 -4.81 4.57 -9.71
N SER A 107 -4.77 5.32 -10.80
CA SER A 107 -3.88 5.09 -11.95
C SER A 107 -2.38 5.18 -11.62
N ALA A 108 -2.01 5.89 -10.54
CA ALA A 108 -0.62 6.01 -10.10
C ALA A 108 -0.21 4.89 -9.12
N VAL A 109 -1.17 4.18 -8.53
CA VAL A 109 -0.92 3.23 -7.43
C VAL A 109 -0.06 2.05 -7.86
N VAL A 110 -0.26 1.51 -9.06
CA VAL A 110 0.56 0.39 -9.58
C VAL A 110 2.04 0.78 -9.61
N ARG A 111 2.36 1.97 -10.10
CA ARG A 111 3.74 2.44 -10.19
C ARG A 111 4.34 2.70 -8.81
N LEU A 112 3.55 3.22 -7.87
CA LEU A 112 3.97 3.36 -6.48
C LEU A 112 4.32 1.99 -5.88
N LEU A 113 3.41 1.01 -6.00
CA LEU A 113 3.62 -0.34 -5.46
C LEU A 113 4.88 -1.00 -6.02
N VAL A 114 5.16 -0.81 -7.31
CA VAL A 114 6.40 -1.29 -7.96
C VAL A 114 7.63 -0.57 -7.41
N MET A 115 7.59 0.76 -7.29
CA MET A 115 8.68 1.56 -6.71
C MET A 115 9.01 1.13 -5.27
N LEU A 116 7.99 0.83 -4.46
CA LEU A 116 8.18 0.33 -3.09
C LEU A 116 8.94 -1.01 -3.04
N ALA A 117 8.90 -1.79 -4.12
CA ALA A 117 9.60 -3.08 -4.23
C ALA A 117 11.02 -2.96 -4.81
N THR A 118 11.44 -1.79 -5.30
CA THR A 118 12.79 -1.60 -5.87
C THR A 118 13.84 -1.24 -4.82
N ASP A 119 15.10 -1.48 -5.15
CA ASP A 119 16.21 -1.07 -4.29
C ASP A 119 16.23 0.46 -4.10
N ALA A 120 16.55 0.89 -2.88
CA ALA A 120 16.48 2.28 -2.43
C ALA A 120 15.17 3.02 -2.81
N MET A 121 14.10 2.28 -3.11
CA MET A 121 12.83 2.82 -3.63
C MET A 121 13.05 3.74 -4.84
N ASP A 122 14.07 3.42 -5.65
CA ASP A 122 14.49 4.14 -6.84
C ASP A 122 14.57 3.16 -8.02
N VAL A 123 13.57 3.24 -8.88
CA VAL A 123 13.44 2.37 -10.07
C VAL A 123 14.66 2.48 -10.99
N SER A 124 15.30 3.65 -11.08
CA SER A 124 16.48 3.85 -11.93
C SER A 124 17.71 3.06 -11.46
N ARG A 125 17.74 2.69 -10.18
CA ARG A 125 18.82 1.88 -9.57
C ARG A 125 18.57 0.38 -9.69
N GLN A 126 17.37 -0.01 -10.13
CA GLN A 126 16.97 -1.41 -10.19
C GLN A 126 17.55 -2.11 -11.44
N TYR A 127 18.52 -3.00 -11.22
CA TYR A 127 19.16 -3.75 -12.30
C TYR A 127 18.16 -4.56 -13.14
N GLY A 128 18.16 -4.45 -14.47
CA GLY A 128 17.21 -5.20 -15.31
C GLY A 128 15.74 -4.90 -14.99
N PHE A 129 15.43 -3.65 -14.65
CA PHE A 129 14.06 -3.23 -14.34
C PHE A 129 13.15 -3.39 -15.57
N ALA A 130 13.62 -3.05 -16.77
CA ALA A 130 12.81 -3.12 -17.98
C ALA A 130 12.24 -4.53 -18.23
N GLU A 131 13.05 -5.57 -17.99
CA GLU A 131 12.65 -6.97 -18.14
C GLU A 131 11.73 -7.44 -17.00
N ARG A 132 11.94 -6.95 -15.77
CA ARG A 132 11.17 -7.36 -14.59
C ARG A 132 9.86 -6.59 -14.42
N ARG A 133 9.77 -5.39 -14.99
CA ARG A 133 8.65 -4.46 -14.83
C ARG A 133 7.29 -5.08 -15.11
N PRO A 134 7.05 -5.83 -16.21
CA PRO A 134 5.71 -6.39 -16.47
C PRO A 134 5.22 -7.30 -15.34
N GLY A 135 6.08 -8.20 -14.84
CA GLY A 135 5.72 -9.09 -13.74
C GLY A 135 5.51 -8.34 -12.41
N MET A 136 6.28 -7.28 -12.16
CA MET A 136 6.07 -6.43 -10.98
C MET A 136 4.75 -5.66 -11.07
N GLU A 137 4.40 -5.13 -12.25
CA GLU A 137 3.13 -4.44 -12.49
C GLU A 137 1.94 -5.41 -12.35
N GLU A 138 2.06 -6.67 -12.80
CA GLU A 138 1.05 -7.71 -12.59
C GLU A 138 0.81 -7.99 -11.09
N HIS A 139 1.87 -8.16 -10.30
CA HIS A 139 1.74 -8.32 -8.85
C HIS A 139 1.13 -7.08 -8.18
N ALA A 140 1.56 -5.88 -8.57
CA ALA A 140 0.98 -4.63 -8.07
C ALA A 140 -0.51 -4.50 -8.41
N GLN A 141 -0.94 -4.96 -9.60
CA GLN A 141 -2.36 -5.00 -9.98
C GLN A 141 -3.17 -5.96 -9.12
N VAL A 142 -2.60 -7.11 -8.73
CA VAL A 142 -3.23 -8.03 -7.77
C VAL A 142 -3.42 -7.36 -6.41
N ILE A 143 -2.42 -6.64 -5.91
CA ILE A 143 -2.55 -5.91 -4.64
C ILE A 143 -3.64 -4.84 -4.77
N LEU A 144 -3.63 -4.09 -5.86
CA LEU A 144 -4.60 -3.02 -6.11
C LEU A 144 -6.04 -3.55 -6.29
N SER A 145 -6.22 -4.74 -6.86
CA SER A 145 -7.54 -5.34 -7.10
C SER A 145 -8.24 -5.77 -5.80
N ARG A 146 -7.51 -5.90 -4.69
CA ARG A 146 -8.11 -6.08 -3.36
C ARG A 146 -9.01 -4.89 -2.97
N PHE A 147 -8.61 -3.68 -3.36
CA PHE A 147 -9.31 -2.44 -3.05
C PHE A 147 -10.22 -2.04 -4.22
N PRO A 148 -11.55 -2.06 -4.04
CA PRO A 148 -12.49 -1.82 -5.13
C PRO A 148 -12.46 -0.37 -5.65
N GLU A 149 -13.17 -0.13 -6.75
CA GLU A 149 -13.41 1.23 -7.25
C GLU A 149 -14.07 2.10 -6.17
N GLY A 150 -13.72 3.39 -6.13
CA GLY A 150 -14.11 4.30 -5.05
C GLY A 150 -13.19 4.29 -3.83
N SER A 151 -12.23 3.36 -3.75
CA SER A 151 -11.17 3.41 -2.73
C SER A 151 -10.27 4.64 -2.93
N ARG A 152 -9.85 5.25 -1.83
CA ARG A 152 -8.92 6.38 -1.79
C ARG A 152 -7.52 5.89 -1.46
N PHE A 153 -6.52 6.54 -2.05
CA PHE A 153 -5.12 6.13 -1.92
C PHE A 153 -4.29 7.31 -1.50
N PHE A 154 -3.43 7.10 -0.52
CA PHE A 154 -2.55 8.11 0.01
C PHE A 154 -1.11 7.61 0.04
N THR A 155 -0.16 8.51 -0.12
CA THR A 155 1.26 8.22 0.07
C THR A 155 1.92 9.33 0.88
N ASN A 156 2.97 9.00 1.61
CA ASN A 156 3.84 10.00 2.25
C ASN A 156 4.95 10.51 1.31
N THR A 157 4.96 10.03 0.06
CA THR A 157 5.95 10.39 -0.96
C THR A 157 5.63 11.75 -1.57
N ARG A 158 6.60 12.67 -1.51
CA ARG A 158 6.46 14.00 -2.10
C ARG A 158 6.58 13.92 -3.62
N HIS A 159 5.55 14.42 -4.29
CA HIS A 159 5.47 14.54 -5.73
C HIS A 159 5.07 15.97 -6.14
N GLY A 160 5.47 16.39 -7.34
CA GLY A 160 5.26 17.75 -7.83
C GLY A 160 4.03 17.95 -8.72
N ASP A 161 3.33 16.89 -9.07
CA ASP A 161 2.22 16.88 -10.05
C ASP A 161 1.01 16.13 -9.46
N ASP A 162 -0.20 16.54 -9.81
CA ASP A 162 -1.47 15.88 -9.47
C ASP A 162 -1.56 14.43 -10.00
N ARG A 163 -0.69 14.07 -10.96
CA ARG A 163 -0.56 12.70 -11.50
C ARG A 163 0.88 12.20 -11.39
N PRO A 164 1.33 11.80 -10.19
CA PRO A 164 2.71 11.38 -10.00
C PRO A 164 3.06 10.15 -10.83
N ASP A 165 4.23 10.22 -11.49
CA ASP A 165 4.88 9.05 -12.07
C ASP A 165 5.97 8.55 -11.12
N PHE A 166 5.68 7.48 -10.37
CA PHE A 166 6.62 6.90 -9.40
C PHE A 166 7.78 6.12 -10.03
N TYR A 167 7.88 6.08 -11.36
CA TYR A 167 9.09 5.62 -12.05
C TYR A 167 10.10 6.75 -12.28
N GLU A 168 9.66 8.00 -12.14
CA GLU A 168 10.55 9.15 -12.09
C GLU A 168 11.10 9.36 -10.68
N ARG A 169 12.14 10.19 -10.58
CA ARG A 169 12.82 10.45 -9.30
C ARG A 169 11.88 11.17 -8.33
N VAL A 170 11.60 10.52 -7.21
CA VAL A 170 10.89 11.13 -6.07
C VAL A 170 11.76 12.21 -5.41
N THR A 171 11.12 13.29 -4.96
CA THR A 171 11.83 14.49 -4.45
C THR A 171 12.00 14.49 -2.93
N GLY A 172 11.35 13.56 -2.23
CA GLY A 172 11.39 13.44 -0.78
C GLY A 172 10.22 12.61 -0.24
N CYS A 173 10.19 12.43 1.07
CA CYS A 173 9.04 11.89 1.78
C CYS A 173 8.81 12.70 3.08
N TRP A 174 7.65 12.50 3.69
CA TRP A 174 7.45 12.81 5.10
C TRP A 174 7.53 11.50 5.89
N PRO A 175 8.62 11.26 6.65
CA PRO A 175 8.77 9.99 7.35
C PRO A 175 7.63 9.74 8.32
N MET A 176 6.94 8.61 8.13
CA MET A 176 5.85 8.14 8.99
C MET A 176 6.32 7.06 9.96
N THR A 177 7.61 6.74 9.92
CA THR A 177 8.26 5.81 10.83
C THR A 177 9.38 6.47 11.61
N GLN A 178 10.03 5.69 12.47
CA GLN A 178 11.26 6.09 13.15
C GLN A 178 12.48 6.14 12.20
N TYR A 179 12.41 5.49 11.03
CA TYR A 179 13.47 5.54 10.02
C TYR A 179 13.57 6.92 9.35
N ALA A 180 14.76 7.25 8.86
CA ALA A 180 15.02 8.51 8.17
C ALA A 180 14.29 8.60 6.82
N TRP A 181 14.13 7.46 6.15
CA TRP A 181 13.43 7.33 4.89
C TRP A 181 12.48 6.14 4.94
N ASP A 182 11.21 6.44 4.70
CA ASP A 182 10.18 5.44 4.50
C ASP A 182 9.19 5.93 3.44
N PHE A 183 8.71 5.01 2.64
CA PHE A 183 7.75 5.29 1.59
C PHE A 183 6.62 4.28 1.71
N GLY A 184 5.40 4.72 1.50
CA GLY A 184 4.31 3.78 1.49
C GLY A 184 3.04 4.25 0.84
N LEU A 185 2.12 3.31 0.78
CA LEU A 185 0.76 3.44 0.33
C LEU A 185 -0.16 3.13 1.51
N LEU A 186 -1.07 4.06 1.77
CA LEU A 186 -2.27 3.83 2.55
C LEU A 186 -3.45 3.72 1.58
N ALA A 187 -4.13 2.59 1.57
CA ALA A 187 -5.38 2.37 0.84
C ALA A 187 -6.56 2.39 1.80
N VAL A 188 -7.60 3.16 1.47
CA VAL A 188 -8.82 3.25 2.28
C VAL A 188 -10.01 2.95 1.38
N SER A 189 -10.66 1.82 1.62
CA SER A 189 -11.92 1.44 0.97
C SER A 189 -13.09 1.63 1.93
N HIS A 190 -14.29 1.21 1.54
CA HIS A 190 -15.44 1.22 2.45
C HIS A 190 -15.26 0.23 3.62
N GLU A 191 -14.64 -0.92 3.37
CA GLU A 191 -14.59 -2.07 4.30
C GLU A 191 -13.21 -2.35 4.89
N GLU A 192 -12.14 -1.88 4.23
CA GLU A 192 -10.76 -2.21 4.59
C GLU A 192 -9.85 -0.99 4.53
N VAL A 193 -8.85 -0.97 5.42
CA VAL A 193 -7.67 -0.09 5.36
C VAL A 193 -6.42 -0.94 5.14
N GLY A 194 -5.59 -0.56 4.17
CA GLY A 194 -4.36 -1.27 3.81
C GLY A 194 -3.13 -0.41 3.94
N LEU A 195 -2.07 -0.95 4.54
CA LEU A 195 -0.75 -0.34 4.62
C LEU A 195 0.24 -1.18 3.84
N ILE A 196 0.91 -0.58 2.86
CA ILE A 196 2.01 -1.17 2.11
C ILE A 196 3.18 -0.20 2.20
N TRP A 197 4.18 -0.54 2.99
CA TRP A 197 5.26 0.35 3.39
C TRP A 197 6.61 -0.31 3.17
N SER A 198 7.56 0.45 2.66
CA SER A 198 8.96 0.04 2.52
C SER A 198 9.84 1.02 3.27
N PHE A 199 10.84 0.50 3.95
CA PHE A 199 11.73 1.26 4.81
C PHE A 199 13.15 1.24 4.24
N ASP A 200 13.86 2.34 4.45
CA ASP A 200 15.31 2.37 4.31
C ASP A 200 15.92 2.20 5.70
N ALA A 201 16.25 0.95 6.03
CA ALA A 201 16.80 0.55 7.33
C ALA A 201 18.35 0.47 7.32
N SER A 202 19.00 1.04 6.29
CA SER A 202 20.46 1.07 6.15
C SER A 202 21.14 2.18 6.93
#